data_AF-A0A7C2NTC0-F1
#
_entry.id   AF-A0A7C2NTC0-F1
#
_cell.length_a   1.000
_cell.length_b   1.000
_cell.length_c   1.000
_cell.angle_alpha   90.00
_cell.angle_beta   90.00
_cell.angle_gamma   90.00
#
_symmetry.space_group_name_H-M   'P 1'
#
loop_
_entity.id
_entity.type
_entity.pdbx_description
1 polymer ?
#
loop_
_entity_poly.entity_id
_entity_poly.type
_entity_poly.pdbx_seq_one_letter_code
_entity_poly.pdbx_strand_id
1 'polypeptide(L)' 'MIDPTRQQLIEKLLELSELAPDYRFGQMICNLAHVGRGPEASAVWDIEDAELLDAAKEHLANWKQIHEAELAKAH' A
#
# COMPACT_ATOMS: atom_id res chain seq x y z
N MET A 1 14.96 -6.69 -17.74
CA MET A 1 14.36 -7.34 -16.55
C MET A 1 13.90 -6.25 -15.61
N ILE A 2 12.81 -6.46 -14.87
CA ILE A 2 12.33 -5.48 -13.88
C ILE A 2 13.29 -5.53 -12.68
N ASP A 3 13.53 -4.37 -12.04
CA ASP A 3 14.28 -4.31 -10.80
C ASP A 3 13.60 -5.17 -9.70
N PRO A 4 14.33 -5.97 -8.90
CA PRO A 4 13.73 -6.84 -7.89
C PRO A 4 12.88 -6.09 -6.84
N THR A 5 13.22 -4.85 -6.50
CA THR A 5 12.45 -4.02 -5.56
C THR A 5 11.14 -3.61 -6.21
N ARG A 6 11.21 -3.12 -7.46
CA ARG A 6 10.02 -2.77 -8.23
C ARG A 6 9.08 -3.95 -8.44
N GLN A 7 9.63 -5.14 -8.68
CA GLN A 7 8.83 -6.35 -8.81
C GLN A 7 8.06 -6.66 -7.51
N GLN A 8 8.74 -6.65 -6.37
CA GLN A 8 8.11 -6.85 -5.06
C GLN A 8 7.05 -5.79 -4.75
N LEU A 9 7.30 -4.53 -5.11
CA LEU A 9 6.33 -3.45 -4.97
C LEU A 9 5.06 -3.75 -5.77
N ILE A 10 5.19 -4.11 -7.04
CA ILE A 10 4.03 -4.46 -7.89
C ILE A 10 3.25 -5.64 -7.31
N GLU A 11 3.94 -6.67 -6.80
CA GLU A 11 3.31 -7.81 -6.14
C GLU A 11 2.51 -7.39 -4.89
N LYS A 12 3.02 -6.45 -4.08
CA LYS A 12 2.30 -5.94 -2.91
C LYS A 12 1.13 -5.03 -3.27
N LEU A 13 1.24 -4.24 -4.33
CA LEU A 13 0.13 -3.43 -4.84
C LEU A 13 -0.99 -4.31 -5.40
N LEU A 14 -0.66 -5.44 -6.03
CA LEU A 14 -1.64 -6.44 -6.43
C LEU A 14 -2.37 -7.02 -5.21
N GLU A 15 -1.64 -7.47 -4.19
CA GLU A 15 -2.23 -8.02 -2.96
C GLU A 15 -3.17 -7.02 -2.27
N LEU A 16 -2.79 -5.74 -2.19
CA LEU A 16 -3.65 -4.68 -1.67
C LEU A 16 -4.92 -4.47 -2.51
N SER A 17 -4.79 -4.54 -3.83
CA SER A 17 -5.92 -4.37 -4.76
C SER A 17 -6.91 -5.54 -4.68
N GLU A 18 -6.42 -6.75 -4.43
CA GLU A 18 -7.26 -7.93 -4.19
C GLU A 18 -7.99 -7.86 -2.85
N LEU A 19 -7.33 -7.35 -1.80
CA LEU A 19 -7.90 -7.21 -0.46
C LEU A 19 -8.92 -6.07 -0.36
N ALA A 20 -8.72 -4.99 -1.12
CA ALA A 20 -9.56 -3.79 -1.10
C ALA A 20 -9.98 -3.37 -2.52
N PRO A 21 -10.83 -4.15 -3.22
CA PRO A 21 -11.15 -3.91 -4.63
C PRO A 21 -11.87 -2.57 -4.90
N ASP A 22 -12.58 -2.04 -3.90
CA ASP A 22 -13.26 -0.74 -4.00
C ASP A 22 -12.31 0.45 -3.77
N TYR A 23 -11.07 0.19 -3.34
CA TYR A 23 -10.10 1.23 -3.10
C TYR A 23 -9.50 1.72 -4.43
N ARG A 24 -9.92 2.92 -4.86
CA ARG A 24 -9.42 3.55 -6.09
C ARG A 24 -7.89 3.57 -6.12
N PHE A 25 -7.30 2.94 -7.14
CA PHE A 25 -5.85 2.73 -7.25
C PHE A 25 -5.01 4.00 -7.10
N GLY A 26 -5.38 5.11 -7.77
CA GLY A 26 -4.65 6.37 -7.63
C GLY A 26 -4.66 6.94 -6.21
N GLN A 27 -5.76 6.76 -5.48
CA GLN A 27 -5.84 7.15 -4.07
C GLN A 27 -4.98 6.26 -3.18
N MET A 28 -4.87 4.96 -3.50
CA MET A 28 -3.95 4.05 -2.81
C MET A 28 -2.51 4.52 -2.97
N ILE A 29 -2.06 4.83 -4.18
CA ILE A 29 -0.69 5.30 -4.42
C ILE A 29 -0.38 6.59 -3.64
N CYS A 30 -1.28 7.58 -3.66
CA CYS A 30 -1.09 8.81 -2.89
C CYS A 30 -1.01 8.55 -1.38
N ASN A 31 -1.81 7.63 -0.86
CA ASN A 31 -1.78 7.30 0.57
C ASN A 31 -0.50 6.53 0.94
N LEU A 32 -0.01 5.63 0.09
CA LEU A 32 1.27 4.97 0.33
C LEU A 32 2.44 5.96 0.30
N ALA A 33 2.43 6.91 -0.64
CA ALA A 33 3.41 8.01 -0.65
C ALA A 33 3.35 8.86 0.62
N HIS A 34 2.13 9.14 1.11
CA HIS A 34 1.93 9.82 2.38
C HIS A 34 2.51 9.04 3.58
N VAL A 35 2.33 7.71 3.61
CA VAL A 35 2.91 6.86 4.66
C VAL A 35 4.44 6.86 4.58
N GLY A 36 5.01 6.73 3.38
CA GLY A 36 6.47 6.61 3.20
C GLY A 36 7.25 7.92 3.39
N ARG A 37 6.68 9.07 3.00
CA ARG A 37 7.39 10.37 3.01
C ARG A 37 6.63 11.52 3.68
N GLY A 38 5.43 11.28 4.18
CA GLY A 38 4.63 12.30 4.87
C GLY A 38 3.69 13.09 3.95
N PRO A 39 3.03 14.13 4.49
CA PRO A 39 1.86 14.77 3.87
C PRO A 39 2.16 15.73 2.71
N GLU A 40 3.40 15.82 2.25
CA GLU A 40 3.77 16.78 1.22
C GLU A 40 3.20 16.36 -0.14
N ALA A 41 2.68 17.33 -0.90
CA ALA A 41 2.11 17.05 -2.22
C ALA A 41 3.15 16.48 -3.20
N SER A 42 4.44 16.75 -2.97
CA SER A 42 5.53 16.19 -3.77
C SER A 42 5.88 14.75 -3.41
N ALA A 43 5.43 14.24 -2.26
CA ALA A 43 5.77 12.90 -1.79
C ALA A 43 5.48 11.81 -2.82
N VAL A 44 4.39 11.93 -3.59
CA VAL A 44 4.04 10.95 -4.64
C VAL A 44 5.00 10.97 -5.84
N TRP A 45 5.65 12.11 -6.09
CA TRP A 45 6.65 12.26 -7.17
C TRP A 45 8.05 11.88 -6.70
N ASP A 46 8.34 12.12 -5.42
CA ASP A 46 9.70 11.99 -4.88
C ASP A 46 9.98 10.62 -4.25
N ILE A 47 8.95 9.84 -3.91
CA ILE A 47 9.11 8.54 -3.25
C ILE A 47 9.75 7.50 -4.17
N GLU A 48 10.75 6.79 -3.66
CA GLU A 48 11.45 5.73 -4.38
C GLU A 48 10.79 4.36 -4.18
N ASP A 49 11.08 3.41 -5.08
CA ASP A 49 10.48 2.07 -5.07
C ASP A 49 10.61 1.35 -3.71
N ALA A 50 11.75 1.51 -3.02
CA ALA A 50 12.01 0.89 -1.73
C ALA A 50 11.14 1.48 -0.60
N GLU A 51 11.00 2.80 -0.57
CA GLU A 51 10.16 3.50 0.42
C GLU A 51 8.68 3.18 0.18
N LEU A 52 8.26 3.16 -1.09
CA LEU A 52 6.88 2.80 -1.43
C LEU A 52 6.59 1.33 -1.14
N LEU A 53 7.57 0.43 -1.31
CA LEU A 53 7.46 -0.98 -0.94
C LEU A 53 7.27 -1.15 0.58
N ASP A 54 8.03 -0.42 1.39
CA ASP A 54 7.89 -0.50 2.85
C ASP A 54 6.55 0.08 3.32
N ALA A 55 6.12 1.20 2.74
CA ALA A 55 4.78 1.74 2.96
C ALA A 55 3.68 0.74 2.54
N ALA A 56 3.83 0.05 1.42
CA ALA A 56 2.86 -0.95 0.96
C ALA A 56 2.76 -2.14 1.92
N LYS A 57 3.90 -2.61 2.46
CA LYS A 57 3.92 -3.68 3.47
C LYS A 57 3.22 -3.26 4.76
N GLU A 58 3.51 -2.05 5.25
CA GLU A 58 2.86 -1.50 6.44
C GLU A 58 1.35 -1.37 6.23
N HIS A 59 0.95 -0.77 5.10
CA HIS A 59 -0.45 -0.56 4.78
C HIS A 59 -1.21 -1.89 4.70
N LEU A 60 -0.63 -2.91 4.05
CA LEU A 60 -1.20 -4.24 3.95
C LEU A 60 -1.35 -4.92 5.32
N ALA A 61 -0.37 -4.78 6.21
CA ALA A 61 -0.46 -5.30 7.57
C ALA A 61 -1.62 -4.66 8.34
N ASN A 62 -1.78 -3.34 8.22
CA ASN A 62 -2.88 -2.60 8.85
C ASN A 62 -4.25 -3.02 8.29
N TRP A 63 -4.36 -3.19 6.97
CA TRP A 63 -5.60 -3.66 6.33
C TRP A 63 -6.01 -5.05 6.80
N LYS A 64 -5.07 -6.00 6.88
CA LYS A 64 -5.35 -7.35 7.38
C LYS A 64 -5.87 -7.32 8.81
N GLN A 65 -5.25 -6.52 9.68
CA GLN A 65 -5.70 -6.37 11.07
C GLN A 65 -7.12 -5.79 11.17
N ILE A 66 -7.45 -4.77 10.38
CA ILE A 66 -8.79 -4.17 10.36
C ILE A 66 -9.82 -5.20 9.88
N HIS A 67 -9.52 -5.88 8.78
CA HIS A 67 -10.43 -6.87 8.19
C HIS A 67 -10.67 -8.06 9.13
N GLU A 68 -9.62 -8.58 9.78
CA GLU A 68 -9.72 -9.63 10.78
C GLU A 68 -10.59 -9.19 11.99
N ALA A 69 -10.42 -7.95 12.44
CA ALA A 69 -11.21 -7.41 13.55
C ALA A 69 -12.69 -7.19 13.17
N GLU A 70 -13.00 -6.86 11.92
CA GLU A 70 -14.37 -6.76 11.43
C GLU A 70 -15.05 -8.13 11.34
N LEU A 71 -14.35 -9.13 10.80
CA LEU A 71 -14.84 -10.52 10.76
C LEU A 71 -15.09 -11.08 12.17
N ALA A 72 -14.19 -10.82 13.12
CA ALA A 72 -14.34 -11.29 14.50
C ALA A 72 -15.54 -10.67 15.24
N LYS A 73 -15.99 -9.46 14.84
CA LYS A 73 -17.18 -8.81 15.40
C LYS A 73 -18.49 -9.29 14.78
N ALA A 74 -18.43 -9.95 13.63
CA ALA A 74 -19.59 -10.47 12.92
C ALA A 74 -20.00 -11.89 13.37
N HIS A 75 -19.24 -12.50 14.29
CA HIS A 75 -19.45 -13.82 14.88
C HIS A 75 -19.84 -13.68 16.36
#